data_AF-A0A954YBF8-F1
#
_entry.id   AF-A0A954YBF8-F1
#
_cell.length_a   1.000
_cell.length_b   1.000
_cell.length_c   1.000
_cell.angle_alpha   90.00
_cell.angle_beta   90.00
_cell.angle_gamma   90.00
#
_symmetry.space_group_name_H-M   'P 1'
#
loop_
_entity.id
_entity.type
_entity.pdbx_description
1 polymer ?
#
loop_
_entity_poly.entity_id
_entity_poly.type
_entity_poly.pdbx_seq_one_letter_code
_entity_poly.pdbx_strand_id
1 'polypeptide(L)'
;MLTGCCRIPFGTGMLVVTALALGSSAARAQQACCLPDGSCMDVDFESCISIGGSPQPFPSDCSRVNCQPFATEACCFQDNSCLDLLPSDCLSVGGTPQGPGSMCSQLPCGAPPTQACCLADGTCQDLDPVSCIAGGTPQGAGTSCATTVCEVDEACCLPDGSCQDLTPTECDNAGGTPQGEGTVCEGTECPVAPDEACCFEDGSCLDLPPAACQANSGIAQGPGTSCSTVNCFMPIEACCFEDGSCLETDPNTCIVSGGTPQGHGSSCGTAFCGEQPEACCLPEGDCADLTPTDCLANGGISQGPGTRCLFTNCNEFPEACCLEEGCVSLRPTDCIAAGGVPQGFGTDCNTVNCFPEPEACCLQDGTCLDLLPAQCQAQGGTSQGVGSACSGTSCPQPPQACCFPEGDCADLDPATCIAQGGVPAGPMTDCTRVFCEPFEACCLSDGVSCLDLPPSFCIAQGGTPQGGGTFCATTSCLPRGACCLQTTCVQLTRSECDDQGGLYQGDGVTCGGGVPPFCYTNPCCPDINLGGNVDLADLAGLLAAFGSSFGDANYNSKADLNQDGMVDLSDLAGLLAKFGSSCP
;
A
#
# COMPACT_ATOMS: atom_id res chain seq x y z
N MET A 1 -42.95 15.96 29.91
CA MET A 1 -42.83 14.90 30.94
C MET A 1 -41.72 13.99 30.45
N LEU A 2 -40.56 13.72 31.06
CA LEU A 2 -39.81 14.03 32.29
C LEU A 2 -38.33 13.74 31.88
N THR A 3 -37.32 14.62 31.96
CA THR A 3 -36.51 15.11 33.11
C THR A 3 -35.62 14.06 33.81
N GLY A 4 -34.32 14.36 33.93
CA GLY A 4 -33.33 13.76 34.85
C GLY A 4 -31.90 13.96 34.33
N CYS A 5 -31.19 15.09 34.51
CA CYS A 5 -30.68 15.74 35.72
C CYS A 5 -29.87 14.83 36.66
N CYS A 6 -28.55 15.01 36.67
CA CYS A 6 -27.72 14.85 37.86
C CYS A 6 -26.81 16.08 37.98
N ARG A 7 -26.84 16.74 39.15
CA ARG A 7 -26.18 18.01 39.48
C ARG A 7 -25.75 17.93 40.93
N ILE A 8 -24.47 18.14 41.25
CA ILE A 8 -24.03 18.70 42.55
C ILE A 8 -22.68 19.45 42.36
N PRO A 9 -22.30 20.40 43.25
CA PRO A 9 -21.99 21.78 42.89
C PRO A 9 -20.60 22.23 43.38
N PHE A 10 -20.10 23.42 43.02
CA PHE A 10 -19.26 24.23 43.92
C PHE A 10 -19.24 25.68 43.42
N GLY A 11 -19.41 26.60 44.37
CA GLY A 11 -19.44 28.04 44.13
C GLY A 11 -18.16 28.75 44.54
N THR A 12 -18.15 30.04 44.16
CA THR A 12 -17.43 31.19 44.74
C THR A 12 -15.90 31.26 44.62
N GLY A 13 -15.40 32.36 44.04
CA GLY A 13 -14.06 32.86 44.34
C GLY A 13 -13.33 33.51 43.16
N MET A 14 -13.42 34.84 43.09
CA MET A 14 -12.75 35.75 42.16
C MET A 14 -11.21 35.67 42.24
N LEU A 15 -10.52 35.49 41.10
CA LEU A 15 -9.10 35.85 40.97
C LEU A 15 -8.92 36.65 39.67
N VAL A 16 -8.62 37.94 39.83
CA VAL A 16 -8.17 38.83 38.75
C VAL A 16 -6.77 38.39 38.36
N VAL A 17 -6.60 37.92 37.13
CA VAL A 17 -5.28 37.78 36.50
C VAL A 17 -5.24 38.72 35.30
N THR A 18 -4.54 39.82 35.49
CA THR A 18 -3.97 40.68 34.44
C THR A 18 -3.26 39.82 33.40
N ALA A 19 -3.83 39.74 32.19
CA ALA A 19 -3.16 39.19 31.03
C ALA A 19 -2.07 40.17 30.58
N LEU A 20 -0.85 39.96 31.08
CA LEU A 20 0.37 40.45 30.47
C LEU A 20 0.56 39.72 29.15
N ALA A 21 0.36 40.44 28.04
CA ALA A 21 0.77 40.01 26.72
C ALA A 21 2.31 39.94 26.68
N LEU A 22 2.85 38.72 26.79
CA LEU A 22 4.20 38.43 26.37
C LEU A 22 4.09 37.80 24.98
N GLY A 23 4.45 38.59 23.97
CA GLY A 23 4.61 38.13 22.60
C GLY A 23 5.69 37.06 22.52
N SER A 24 5.35 35.94 21.91
CA SER A 24 6.32 34.98 21.38
C SER A 24 6.09 34.92 19.88
N SER A 25 6.94 35.62 19.15
CA SER A 25 7.02 35.59 17.70
C SER A 25 7.48 34.19 17.29
N ALA A 26 6.53 33.27 17.07
CA ALA A 26 6.80 32.08 16.29
C ALA A 26 7.17 32.56 14.88
N ALA A 27 8.43 32.42 14.50
CA ALA A 27 8.84 32.62 13.11
C ALA A 27 8.04 31.63 12.27
N ARG A 28 7.03 32.13 11.53
CA ARG A 28 6.27 31.31 10.59
C ARG A 28 7.23 30.71 9.56
N ALA A 29 7.08 29.43 9.27
CA ALA A 29 7.84 28.77 8.22
C ALA A 29 7.62 29.52 6.90
N GLN A 30 8.72 30.01 6.30
CA GLN A 30 8.70 30.73 5.03
C GLN A 30 8.66 29.73 3.87
N GLN A 31 8.09 30.14 2.75
CA GLN A 31 8.11 29.40 1.50
C GLN A 31 8.23 30.34 0.31
N ALA A 32 8.63 29.82 -0.85
CA ALA A 32 8.71 30.60 -2.08
C ALA A 32 7.35 31.16 -2.47
N CYS A 33 7.31 32.46 -2.75
CA CYS A 33 6.14 33.18 -3.21
C CYS A 33 6.43 33.82 -4.57
N CYS A 34 5.75 33.34 -5.62
CA CYS A 34 5.90 33.89 -6.97
C CYS A 34 5.00 35.11 -7.17
N LEU A 35 5.58 36.26 -7.47
CA LEU A 35 4.87 37.51 -7.74
C LEU A 35 4.47 37.64 -9.22
N PRO A 36 3.44 38.44 -9.53
CA PRO A 36 2.94 38.59 -10.90
C PRO A 36 3.94 39.07 -11.94
N ASP A 37 4.96 39.81 -11.52
CA ASP A 37 6.06 40.30 -12.37
C ASP A 37 7.15 39.24 -12.63
N GLY A 38 6.96 38.02 -12.12
CA GLY A 38 7.90 36.92 -12.23
C GLY A 38 9.01 36.94 -11.18
N SER A 39 9.00 37.87 -10.23
CA SER A 39 9.93 37.87 -9.10
C SER A 39 9.52 36.85 -8.02
N CYS A 40 10.48 36.40 -7.21
CA CYS A 40 10.26 35.42 -6.14
C CYS A 40 10.72 36.01 -4.79
N MET A 41 9.93 35.81 -3.74
CA MET A 41 10.36 36.08 -2.36
C MET A 41 9.98 34.98 -1.37
N ASP A 42 10.82 34.78 -0.35
CA ASP A 42 10.57 33.81 0.73
C ASP A 42 9.79 34.50 1.85
N VAL A 43 8.50 34.18 1.96
CA VAL A 43 7.58 34.74 2.97
C VAL A 43 6.62 33.66 3.47
N ASP A 44 5.92 33.90 4.58
CA ASP A 44 4.90 32.96 5.03
C ASP A 44 3.67 32.97 4.10
N PHE A 45 2.93 31.86 4.09
CA PHE A 45 1.76 31.63 3.21
C PHE A 45 0.76 32.80 3.20
N GLU A 46 0.42 33.34 4.36
CA GLU A 46 -0.53 34.45 4.49
C GLU A 46 0.04 35.75 3.91
N SER A 47 1.31 36.04 4.21
CA SER A 47 2.00 37.19 3.66
C SER A 47 2.07 37.11 2.12
N CYS A 48 2.33 35.91 1.56
CA CYS A 48 2.36 35.69 0.12
C CYS A 48 1.03 36.03 -0.57
N ILE A 49 -0.08 35.56 -0.01
CA ILE A 49 -1.41 35.87 -0.54
C ILE A 49 -1.74 37.36 -0.38
N SER A 50 -1.36 37.96 0.74
CA SER A 50 -1.67 39.37 1.04
C SER A 50 -1.02 40.36 0.07
N ILE A 51 0.10 39.98 -0.57
CA ILE A 51 0.81 40.78 -1.57
C ILE A 51 0.47 40.37 -3.01
N GLY A 52 -0.54 39.52 -3.20
CA GLY A 52 -0.98 39.06 -4.53
C GLY A 52 -0.03 38.06 -5.19
N GLY A 53 0.84 37.41 -4.41
CA GLY A 53 1.73 36.36 -4.87
C GLY A 53 1.10 34.97 -4.78
N SER A 54 1.68 34.03 -5.52
CA SER A 54 1.26 32.62 -5.56
C SER A 54 2.20 31.77 -4.69
N PRO A 55 1.71 31.24 -3.55
CA PRO A 55 2.52 30.41 -2.65
C PRO A 55 2.87 29.07 -3.30
N GLN A 56 4.15 28.71 -3.28
CA GLN A 56 4.63 27.42 -3.78
C GLN A 56 4.51 26.31 -2.73
N PRO A 57 4.51 25.02 -3.13
CA PRO A 57 4.38 23.89 -2.20
C PRO A 57 5.47 23.89 -1.12
N PHE A 58 5.12 23.60 0.13
CA PHE A 58 6.08 23.54 1.23
C PHE A 58 6.77 22.16 1.32
N PRO A 59 8.09 22.07 1.57
CA PRO A 59 9.06 23.17 1.70
C PRO A 59 9.59 23.63 0.33
N SER A 60 9.55 24.94 0.06
CA SER A 60 10.13 25.55 -1.14
C SER A 60 10.80 26.88 -0.81
N ASP A 61 11.86 27.21 -1.52
CA ASP A 61 12.54 28.51 -1.43
C ASP A 61 12.82 29.09 -2.82
N CYS A 62 13.02 30.40 -2.90
CA CYS A 62 13.28 31.12 -4.13
C CYS A 62 14.64 30.81 -4.77
N SER A 63 15.49 30.00 -4.13
CA SER A 63 16.74 29.52 -4.74
C SER A 63 16.50 28.34 -5.69
N ARG A 64 15.37 27.63 -5.54
CA ARG A 64 14.98 26.48 -6.38
C ARG A 64 13.76 26.72 -7.25
N VAL A 65 12.89 27.66 -6.88
CA VAL A 65 11.68 28.00 -7.64
C VAL A 65 12.00 29.06 -8.70
N ASN A 66 11.70 28.75 -9.96
CA ASN A 66 11.77 29.72 -11.04
C ASN A 66 10.37 30.27 -11.35
N CYS A 67 10.08 31.47 -10.85
CA CYS A 67 8.82 32.15 -11.13
C CYS A 67 8.83 32.72 -12.56
N GLN A 68 7.70 32.60 -13.26
CA GLN A 68 7.50 33.23 -14.57
C GLN A 68 6.46 34.35 -14.42
N PRO A 69 6.61 35.48 -15.12
CA PRO A 69 5.60 36.54 -15.11
C PRO A 69 4.26 35.98 -15.60
N PHE A 70 3.16 36.33 -14.93
CA PHE A 70 1.84 35.89 -15.37
C PHE A 70 1.53 36.54 -16.73
N ALA A 71 1.08 35.73 -17.69
CA ALA A 71 0.65 36.25 -18.98
C ALA A 71 -0.62 37.09 -18.79
N THR A 72 -0.61 38.32 -19.30
CA THR A 72 -1.82 39.14 -19.42
C THR A 72 -2.84 38.46 -20.33
N GLU A 73 -4.12 38.73 -20.10
CA GLU A 73 -5.23 38.26 -20.92
C GLU A 73 -6.13 39.43 -21.35
N ALA A 74 -6.95 39.22 -22.39
CA ALA A 74 -7.87 40.24 -22.85
C ALA A 74 -8.93 40.53 -21.78
N CYS A 75 -9.05 41.81 -21.40
CA CYS A 75 -10.04 42.30 -20.45
C CYS A 75 -11.09 43.13 -21.16
N CYS A 76 -12.32 42.60 -21.26
CA CYS A 76 -13.43 43.27 -21.94
C CYS A 76 -14.27 44.13 -21.00
N PHE A 77 -14.57 45.36 -21.41
CA PHE A 77 -15.44 46.27 -20.69
C PHE A 77 -16.82 46.37 -21.35
N GLN A 78 -17.82 46.82 -20.57
CA GLN A 78 -19.21 46.95 -21.03
C GLN A 78 -19.41 47.97 -22.16
N ASP A 79 -18.44 48.85 -22.39
CA ASP A 79 -18.44 49.84 -23.47
C ASP A 79 -17.74 49.34 -24.75
N ASN A 80 -17.49 48.02 -24.83
CA ASN A 80 -16.76 47.36 -25.92
C ASN A 80 -15.28 47.74 -26.02
N SER A 81 -14.71 48.42 -25.02
CA SER A 81 -13.27 48.61 -24.93
C SER A 81 -12.57 47.33 -24.43
N CYS A 82 -11.29 47.17 -24.81
CA CYS A 82 -10.46 46.03 -24.44
C CYS A 82 -9.06 46.49 -24.00
N LEU A 83 -8.58 45.96 -22.87
CA LEU A 83 -7.19 46.12 -22.42
C LEU A 83 -6.57 44.77 -22.07
N ASP A 84 -5.28 44.55 -22.39
CA ASP A 84 -4.56 43.35 -21.96
C ASP A 84 -4.09 43.55 -20.52
N LEU A 85 -4.77 42.88 -19.57
CA LEU A 85 -4.53 43.01 -18.12
C LEU A 85 -4.35 41.64 -17.49
N LEU A 86 -3.78 41.60 -16.28
CA LEU A 86 -3.84 40.39 -15.47
C LEU A 86 -5.29 40.06 -15.10
N PRO A 87 -5.65 38.77 -14.92
CA PRO A 87 -7.01 38.36 -14.54
C PRO A 87 -7.55 39.11 -13.30
N SER A 88 -6.70 39.26 -12.28
CA SER A 88 -7.02 39.98 -11.05
C SER A 88 -7.24 41.46 -11.27
N ASP A 89 -6.39 42.08 -12.10
CA ASP A 89 -6.46 43.51 -12.39
C ASP A 89 -7.70 43.82 -13.23
N CYS A 90 -8.01 42.96 -14.20
CA CYS A 90 -9.21 43.05 -15.03
C CYS A 90 -10.49 43.11 -14.20
N LEU A 91 -10.62 42.19 -13.23
CA LEU A 91 -11.75 42.17 -12.31
C LEU A 91 -11.75 43.40 -11.39
N SER A 92 -10.59 43.85 -10.94
CA SER A 92 -10.46 45.02 -10.04
C SER A 92 -10.90 46.34 -10.70
N VAL A 93 -10.77 46.45 -12.02
CA VAL A 93 -11.22 47.61 -12.80
C VAL A 93 -12.61 47.42 -13.42
N GLY A 94 -13.32 46.35 -13.06
CA GLY A 94 -14.70 46.08 -13.50
C GLY A 94 -14.82 45.55 -14.93
N GLY A 95 -13.73 45.06 -15.52
CA GLY A 95 -13.73 44.34 -16.78
C GLY A 95 -13.92 42.83 -16.58
N THR A 96 -14.21 42.12 -17.67
CA THR A 96 -14.40 40.67 -17.68
C THR A 96 -13.22 39.97 -18.38
N PRO A 97 -12.46 39.13 -17.68
CA PRO A 97 -11.36 38.38 -18.26
C PRO A 97 -11.85 37.35 -19.28
N GLN A 98 -11.12 37.20 -20.40
CA GLN A 98 -11.51 36.31 -21.52
C GLN A 98 -10.72 34.99 -21.57
N GLY A 99 -9.88 34.75 -20.56
CA GLY A 99 -9.15 33.50 -20.36
C GLY A 99 -7.70 33.53 -20.86
N PRO A 100 -6.86 32.58 -20.37
CA PRO A 100 -5.41 32.62 -20.60
C PRO A 100 -5.04 32.56 -22.08
N GLY A 101 -4.15 33.44 -22.53
CA GLY A 101 -3.69 33.51 -23.92
C GLY A 101 -4.60 34.29 -24.87
N SER A 102 -5.71 34.87 -24.37
CA SER A 102 -6.51 35.84 -25.11
C SER A 102 -5.81 37.21 -25.13
N MET A 103 -5.82 37.91 -26.27
CA MET A 103 -5.28 39.27 -26.39
C MET A 103 -6.29 40.16 -27.11
N CYS A 104 -6.39 41.42 -26.73
CA CYS A 104 -7.28 42.42 -27.34
C CYS A 104 -7.02 42.64 -28.83
N SER A 105 -5.83 42.27 -29.30
CA SER A 105 -5.47 42.26 -30.73
C SER A 105 -6.16 41.16 -31.54
N GLN A 106 -6.67 40.11 -30.88
CA GLN A 106 -7.29 38.92 -31.48
C GLN A 106 -8.78 38.78 -31.14
N LEU A 107 -9.27 39.53 -30.15
CA LEU A 107 -10.65 39.45 -29.66
C LEU A 107 -11.27 40.86 -29.56
N PRO A 108 -12.09 41.29 -30.54
CA PRO A 108 -12.83 42.53 -30.43
C PRO A 108 -13.99 42.38 -29.44
N CYS A 109 -13.83 42.94 -28.23
CA CYS A 109 -14.89 43.01 -27.23
C CYS A 109 -16.11 43.73 -27.82
N GLY A 110 -17.27 43.08 -27.85
CA GLY A 110 -18.51 43.65 -28.40
C GLY A 110 -19.07 42.98 -29.65
N ALA A 111 -18.42 41.93 -30.20
CA ALA A 111 -19.12 41.05 -31.13
C ALA A 111 -20.12 40.18 -30.33
N PRO A 112 -21.41 40.09 -30.74
CA PRO A 112 -22.36 39.18 -30.10
C PRO A 112 -21.80 37.75 -30.16
N PRO A 113 -21.99 36.93 -29.12
CA PRO A 113 -21.49 35.56 -29.12
C PRO A 113 -22.06 34.83 -30.33
N THR A 114 -21.18 34.28 -31.17
CA THR A 114 -21.58 33.42 -32.27
C THR A 114 -22.23 32.16 -31.71
N GLN A 115 -23.12 31.58 -32.50
CA GLN A 115 -23.78 30.30 -32.24
C GLN A 115 -23.70 29.45 -33.49
N ALA A 116 -23.72 28.13 -33.33
CA ALA A 116 -23.83 27.23 -34.46
C ALA A 116 -25.15 27.49 -35.18
N CYS A 117 -25.07 27.68 -36.49
CA CYS A 117 -26.21 27.91 -37.34
C CYS A 117 -26.28 26.84 -38.42
N CYS A 118 -27.34 26.04 -38.40
CA CYS A 118 -27.56 25.01 -39.40
C CYS A 118 -28.29 25.60 -40.61
N LEU A 119 -27.64 25.61 -41.76
CA LEU A 119 -28.22 26.08 -43.01
C LEU A 119 -29.04 24.96 -43.66
N ALA A 120 -29.95 25.34 -44.56
CA ALA A 120 -30.90 24.42 -45.19
C ALA A 120 -30.26 23.33 -46.09
N ASP A 121 -28.97 23.46 -46.41
CA ASP A 121 -28.19 22.49 -47.18
C ASP A 121 -27.38 21.52 -46.30
N GLY A 122 -27.62 21.52 -44.97
CA GLY A 122 -26.90 20.71 -44.00
C GLY A 122 -25.54 21.27 -43.59
N THR A 123 -25.11 22.41 -44.14
CA THR A 123 -23.86 23.05 -43.72
C THR A 123 -24.03 23.82 -42.43
N CYS A 124 -23.02 23.74 -41.55
CA CYS A 124 -22.98 24.50 -40.30
C CYS A 124 -22.06 25.71 -40.43
N GLN A 125 -22.55 26.89 -40.04
CA GLN A 125 -21.72 28.10 -39.88
C GLN A 125 -21.92 28.75 -38.51
N ASP A 126 -20.82 29.17 -37.87
CA ASP A 126 -20.87 29.92 -36.62
C ASP A 126 -21.21 31.38 -36.91
N LEU A 127 -22.48 31.74 -36.75
CA LEU A 127 -23.03 33.06 -37.06
C LEU A 127 -23.53 33.75 -35.79
N ASP A 128 -23.60 35.08 -35.80
CA ASP A 128 -24.29 35.80 -34.74
C ASP A 128 -25.80 35.49 -34.76
N PRO A 129 -26.53 35.67 -33.65
CA PRO A 129 -27.94 35.30 -33.57
C PRO A 129 -28.84 35.97 -34.62
N VAL A 130 -28.52 37.19 -35.06
CA VAL A 130 -29.32 37.93 -36.05
C VAL A 130 -29.06 37.38 -37.45
N SER A 131 -27.79 37.17 -37.80
CA SER A 131 -27.42 36.57 -39.09
C SER A 131 -27.86 35.12 -39.20
N CYS A 132 -27.86 34.37 -38.10
CA CYS A 132 -28.29 32.98 -38.09
C CYS A 132 -29.78 32.85 -38.41
N ILE A 133 -30.64 33.62 -37.72
CA ILE A 133 -32.10 33.60 -37.96
C ILE A 133 -32.43 34.04 -39.41
N ALA A 134 -31.57 34.83 -40.05
CA ALA A 134 -31.77 35.28 -41.42
C ALA A 134 -31.49 34.20 -42.49
N GLY A 135 -30.72 33.15 -42.18
CA GLY A 135 -30.23 32.18 -43.16
C GLY A 135 -30.26 30.71 -42.75
N GLY A 136 -30.57 30.39 -41.49
CA GLY A 136 -30.58 29.02 -40.98
C GLY A 136 -31.26 28.89 -39.61
N THR A 137 -31.09 27.73 -39.00
CA THR A 137 -31.70 27.37 -37.70
C THR A 137 -30.67 27.54 -36.58
N PRO A 138 -30.99 28.36 -35.56
CA PRO A 138 -30.10 28.60 -34.42
C PRO A 138 -30.05 27.41 -33.45
N GLN A 139 -28.85 26.96 -33.09
CA GLN A 139 -28.65 25.83 -32.15
C GLN A 139 -28.46 26.26 -30.68
N GLY A 140 -28.54 27.57 -30.41
CA GLY A 140 -28.46 28.15 -29.08
C GLY A 140 -27.15 28.89 -28.82
N ALA A 141 -27.18 29.92 -27.96
CA ALA A 141 -26.03 30.79 -27.70
C ALA A 141 -24.86 30.01 -27.05
N GLY A 142 -23.65 30.15 -27.61
CA GLY A 142 -22.45 29.46 -27.14
C GLY A 142 -22.20 28.07 -27.75
N THR A 143 -23.03 27.62 -28.68
CA THR A 143 -22.76 26.42 -29.50
C THR A 143 -21.78 26.73 -30.64
N SER A 144 -21.04 25.73 -31.13
CA SER A 144 -20.15 25.87 -32.29
C SER A 144 -20.27 24.72 -33.28
N CYS A 145 -20.04 25.00 -34.55
CA CYS A 145 -20.06 24.03 -35.65
C CYS A 145 -18.96 22.96 -35.55
N ALA A 146 -17.99 23.12 -34.66
CA ALA A 146 -17.01 22.08 -34.36
C ALA A 146 -17.61 20.91 -33.57
N THR A 147 -18.73 21.13 -32.88
CA THR A 147 -19.40 20.13 -32.01
C THR A 147 -20.87 19.93 -32.36
N THR A 148 -21.39 20.69 -33.32
CA THR A 148 -22.78 20.70 -33.73
C THR A 148 -22.91 20.01 -35.08
N VAL A 149 -23.73 18.95 -35.13
CA VAL A 149 -24.08 18.25 -36.38
C VAL A 149 -25.41 18.80 -36.87
N CYS A 150 -25.43 19.27 -38.12
CA CYS A 150 -26.66 19.78 -38.74
C CYS A 150 -27.29 18.65 -39.55
N GLU A 151 -28.27 17.98 -38.93
CA GLU A 151 -29.02 16.90 -39.57
C GLU A 151 -29.93 17.48 -40.66
N VAL A 152 -30.02 16.77 -41.79
CA VAL A 152 -30.96 17.04 -42.87
C VAL A 152 -32.05 15.97 -42.88
N ASP A 153 -33.23 16.32 -43.40
CA ASP A 153 -34.28 15.33 -43.63
C ASP A 153 -33.77 14.29 -44.64
N GLU A 154 -34.00 13.02 -44.33
CA GLU A 154 -33.71 11.88 -45.18
C GLU A 154 -34.95 10.98 -45.32
N ALA A 155 -34.95 10.09 -46.31
CA ALA A 155 -36.07 9.18 -46.50
C ALA A 155 -36.18 8.24 -45.29
N CYS A 156 -37.31 8.31 -44.58
CA CYS A 156 -37.63 7.44 -43.47
C CYS A 156 -38.66 6.39 -43.90
N CYS A 157 -38.26 5.12 -43.91
CA CYS A 157 -39.18 4.03 -44.18
C CYS A 157 -39.90 3.59 -42.90
N LEU A 158 -41.21 3.84 -42.83
CA LEU A 158 -42.03 3.48 -41.69
C LEU A 158 -42.45 1.99 -41.77
N PRO A 159 -42.77 1.36 -40.62
CA PRO A 159 -43.12 -0.07 -40.56
C PRO A 159 -44.35 -0.47 -41.39
N ASP A 160 -45.22 0.48 -41.74
CA ASP A 160 -46.39 0.28 -42.58
C ASP A 160 -46.08 0.34 -44.10
N GLY A 161 -44.82 0.52 -44.46
CA GLY A 161 -44.34 0.66 -45.84
C GLY A 161 -44.51 2.06 -46.42
N SER A 162 -44.99 3.04 -45.64
CA SER A 162 -44.99 4.44 -46.06
C SER A 162 -43.60 5.06 -45.90
N CYS A 163 -43.32 6.09 -46.70
CA CYS A 163 -42.08 6.86 -46.63
C CYS A 163 -42.39 8.31 -46.27
N GLN A 164 -41.67 8.87 -45.30
CA GLN A 164 -41.70 10.31 -44.97
C GLN A 164 -40.28 10.87 -44.93
N ASP A 165 -40.07 12.08 -45.43
CA ASP A 165 -38.78 12.77 -45.28
C ASP A 165 -38.72 13.34 -43.86
N LEU A 166 -37.88 12.75 -43.01
CA LEU A 166 -37.72 13.09 -41.59
C LEU A 166 -36.24 13.14 -41.24
N THR A 167 -35.87 13.89 -40.19
CA THR A 167 -34.51 13.77 -39.63
C THR A 167 -34.27 12.34 -39.12
N PRO A 168 -33.02 11.86 -39.04
CA PRO A 168 -32.71 10.51 -38.54
C PRO A 168 -33.34 10.25 -37.16
N THR A 169 -33.26 11.25 -36.28
CA THR A 169 -33.84 11.21 -34.93
C THR A 169 -35.37 11.13 -34.95
N GLU A 170 -36.04 11.90 -35.81
CA GLU A 170 -37.50 11.82 -35.95
C GLU A 170 -37.96 10.52 -36.60
N CYS A 171 -37.14 9.96 -37.50
CA CYS A 171 -37.39 8.66 -38.11
C CYS A 171 -37.37 7.53 -37.07
N ASP A 172 -36.35 7.50 -36.22
CA ASP A 172 -36.24 6.53 -35.12
C ASP A 172 -37.42 6.68 -34.12
N ASN A 173 -37.80 7.91 -33.80
CA ASN A 173 -38.94 8.19 -32.91
C ASN A 173 -40.29 7.77 -33.52
N ALA A 174 -40.40 7.78 -34.85
CA ALA A 174 -41.56 7.26 -35.58
C ALA A 174 -41.52 5.73 -35.75
N GLY A 175 -40.48 5.05 -35.21
CA GLY A 175 -40.26 3.62 -35.38
C GLY A 175 -39.88 3.23 -36.80
N GLY A 176 -39.45 4.19 -37.62
CA GLY A 176 -39.01 3.99 -39.00
C GLY A 176 -37.53 3.65 -39.10
N THR A 177 -37.08 3.35 -40.32
CA THR A 177 -35.68 3.07 -40.64
C THR A 177 -35.14 4.13 -41.61
N PRO A 178 -34.13 4.93 -41.21
CA PRO A 178 -33.52 5.93 -42.08
C PRO A 178 -32.77 5.27 -43.24
N GLN A 179 -32.87 5.84 -44.43
CA GLN A 179 -32.24 5.29 -45.65
C GLN A 179 -30.89 5.92 -46.00
N GLY A 180 -30.42 6.88 -45.18
CA GLY A 180 -29.10 7.49 -45.26
C GLY A 180 -29.09 8.88 -45.91
N GLU A 181 -28.04 9.64 -45.60
CA GLU A 181 -27.94 11.06 -45.94
C GLU A 181 -28.13 11.34 -47.45
N GLY A 182 -29.01 12.30 -47.77
CA GLY A 182 -29.31 12.70 -49.14
C GLY A 182 -30.32 11.81 -49.88
N THR A 183 -30.93 10.84 -49.21
CA THR A 183 -32.10 10.12 -49.71
C THR A 183 -33.38 10.95 -49.51
N VAL A 184 -34.31 10.84 -50.46
CA VAL A 184 -35.67 11.41 -50.35
C VAL A 184 -36.69 10.34 -50.68
N CYS A 185 -37.91 10.47 -50.19
CA CYS A 185 -38.98 9.51 -50.42
C CYS A 185 -39.39 9.40 -51.90
N GLU A 186 -39.16 10.44 -52.69
CA GLU A 186 -39.33 10.39 -54.15
C GLU A 186 -38.24 9.52 -54.80
N GLY A 187 -38.49 8.21 -54.88
CA GLY A 187 -37.60 7.21 -55.49
C GLY A 187 -37.10 6.11 -54.53
N THR A 188 -37.45 6.20 -53.25
CA THR A 188 -37.10 5.21 -52.23
C THR A 188 -38.25 4.19 -52.09
N GLU A 189 -37.98 2.92 -52.40
CA GLU A 189 -38.95 1.85 -52.18
C GLU A 189 -38.81 1.29 -50.76
N CYS A 190 -39.79 1.56 -49.90
CA CYS A 190 -39.84 1.02 -48.55
C CYS A 190 -40.44 -0.40 -48.56
N PRO A 191 -39.69 -1.44 -48.18
CA PRO A 191 -40.22 -2.80 -48.13
C PRO A 191 -41.20 -2.93 -46.96
N VAL A 192 -42.42 -3.40 -47.24
CA VAL A 192 -43.34 -3.84 -46.19
C VAL A 192 -42.79 -5.09 -45.52
N ALA A 193 -42.75 -5.09 -44.19
CA ALA A 193 -42.37 -6.27 -43.41
C ALA A 193 -43.35 -7.42 -43.74
N PRO A 194 -42.86 -8.65 -43.96
CA PRO A 194 -43.73 -9.80 -44.20
C PRO A 194 -44.59 -10.08 -42.96
N ASP A 195 -45.77 -10.64 -43.20
CA ASP A 195 -46.67 -11.07 -42.12
C ASP A 195 -45.98 -12.13 -41.23
N GLU A 196 -46.20 -12.02 -39.93
CA GLU A 196 -45.76 -12.97 -38.92
C GLU A 196 -46.93 -13.36 -38.01
N ALA A 197 -46.79 -14.43 -37.24
CA ALA A 197 -47.84 -14.85 -36.33
C ALA A 197 -48.02 -13.83 -35.19
N CYS A 198 -49.23 -13.34 -34.99
CA CYS A 198 -49.61 -12.42 -33.92
C CYS A 198 -50.56 -13.11 -32.93
N CYS A 199 -50.12 -13.31 -31.70
CA CYS A 199 -50.90 -13.95 -30.64
C CYS A 199 -51.64 -12.95 -29.75
N PHE A 200 -52.91 -13.22 -29.45
CA PHE A 200 -53.74 -12.37 -28.56
C PHE A 200 -53.97 -13.04 -27.20
N GLU A 201 -54.35 -12.25 -26.18
CA GLU A 201 -54.56 -12.73 -24.80
C GLU A 201 -55.63 -13.83 -24.68
N ASP A 202 -56.57 -13.91 -25.61
CA ASP A 202 -57.63 -14.93 -25.65
C ASP A 202 -57.18 -16.25 -26.33
N GLY A 203 -55.92 -16.34 -26.74
CA GLY A 203 -55.33 -17.49 -27.42
C GLY A 203 -55.59 -17.53 -28.93
N SER A 204 -56.22 -16.51 -29.50
CA SER A 204 -56.38 -16.38 -30.95
C SER A 204 -55.08 -15.95 -31.63
N CYS A 205 -54.97 -16.25 -32.93
CA CYS A 205 -53.79 -15.93 -33.75
C CYS A 205 -54.21 -15.31 -35.08
N LEU A 206 -53.56 -14.22 -35.51
CA LEU A 206 -53.66 -13.67 -36.86
C LEU A 206 -52.26 -13.46 -37.48
N ASP A 207 -52.12 -13.73 -38.77
CA ASP A 207 -50.90 -13.39 -39.50
C ASP A 207 -50.94 -11.90 -39.86
N LEU A 208 -50.09 -11.10 -39.21
CA LEU A 208 -50.05 -9.64 -39.33
C LEU A 208 -48.59 -9.15 -39.39
N PRO A 209 -48.31 -8.00 -40.03
CA PRO A 209 -47.01 -7.34 -39.89
C PRO A 209 -46.75 -6.96 -38.41
N PRO A 210 -45.48 -6.92 -37.96
CA PRO A 210 -45.13 -6.66 -36.56
C PRO A 210 -45.81 -5.42 -35.96
N ALA A 211 -45.83 -4.32 -36.72
CA ALA A 211 -46.45 -3.06 -36.29
C ALA A 211 -47.98 -3.17 -36.18
N ALA A 212 -48.64 -3.88 -37.09
CA ALA A 212 -50.07 -4.13 -37.03
C ALA A 212 -50.43 -5.08 -35.87
N CYS A 213 -49.54 -6.02 -35.55
CA CYS A 213 -49.71 -6.91 -34.40
C CYS A 213 -49.72 -6.11 -33.07
N GLN A 214 -48.73 -5.24 -32.88
CA GLN A 214 -48.66 -4.35 -31.72
C GLN A 214 -49.83 -3.38 -31.65
N ALA A 215 -50.24 -2.79 -32.78
CA ALA A 215 -51.38 -1.87 -32.85
C ALA A 215 -52.70 -2.53 -32.43
N ASN A 216 -52.83 -3.85 -32.65
CA ASN A 216 -54.00 -4.64 -32.20
C ASN A 216 -53.82 -5.25 -30.80
N SER A 217 -52.81 -4.80 -30.02
CA SER A 217 -52.50 -5.35 -28.68
C SER A 217 -52.17 -6.85 -28.69
N GLY A 218 -51.65 -7.36 -29.80
CA GLY A 218 -51.13 -8.72 -29.91
C GLY A 218 -49.61 -8.79 -29.74
N ILE A 219 -49.09 -9.99 -29.51
CA ILE A 219 -47.67 -10.29 -29.34
C ILE A 219 -47.14 -10.98 -30.59
N ALA A 220 -46.25 -10.29 -31.31
CA ALA A 220 -45.52 -10.79 -32.47
C ALA A 220 -44.59 -11.97 -32.08
N GLN A 221 -44.62 -13.05 -32.85
CA GLN A 221 -43.81 -14.25 -32.61
C GLN A 221 -42.48 -14.28 -33.39
N GLY A 222 -42.22 -13.22 -34.19
CA GLY A 222 -40.98 -13.03 -34.92
C GLY A 222 -41.05 -13.48 -36.40
N PRO A 223 -40.09 -13.02 -37.22
CA PRO A 223 -40.15 -13.15 -38.67
C PRO A 223 -40.09 -14.61 -39.14
N GLY A 224 -40.94 -14.94 -40.12
CA GLY A 224 -41.03 -16.30 -40.68
C GLY A 224 -41.96 -17.24 -39.91
N THR A 225 -42.64 -16.75 -38.86
CA THR A 225 -43.70 -17.48 -38.17
C THR A 225 -45.06 -17.27 -38.85
N SER A 226 -45.96 -18.25 -38.73
CA SER A 226 -47.38 -18.08 -39.11
C SER A 226 -48.30 -18.74 -38.08
N CYS A 227 -49.55 -18.33 -38.04
CA CYS A 227 -50.58 -18.92 -37.18
C CYS A 227 -50.89 -20.39 -37.49
N SER A 228 -50.39 -20.90 -38.61
CA SER A 228 -50.44 -22.33 -38.92
C SER A 228 -49.34 -23.15 -38.22
N THR A 229 -48.27 -22.50 -37.79
CA THR A 229 -47.09 -23.11 -37.15
C THR A 229 -46.93 -22.70 -35.68
N VAL A 230 -47.58 -21.62 -35.26
CA VAL A 230 -47.54 -21.07 -33.90
C VAL A 230 -48.82 -21.43 -33.15
N ASN A 231 -48.68 -21.88 -31.90
CA ASN A 231 -49.81 -22.13 -31.00
C ASN A 231 -49.92 -20.99 -29.96
N CYS A 232 -50.92 -20.14 -30.10
CA CYS A 232 -51.13 -18.96 -29.24
C CYS A 232 -51.88 -19.25 -27.93
N PHE A 233 -52.31 -20.49 -27.65
CA PHE A 233 -52.79 -20.86 -26.31
C PHE A 233 -51.64 -20.71 -25.32
N MET A 234 -51.78 -19.84 -24.32
CA MET A 234 -50.73 -19.51 -23.34
C MET A 234 -49.97 -20.77 -22.87
N PRO A 235 -48.62 -20.77 -22.96
CA PRO A 235 -47.83 -21.96 -22.70
C PRO A 235 -47.83 -22.28 -21.21
N ILE A 236 -48.35 -23.46 -20.88
CA ILE A 236 -47.76 -24.22 -19.80
C ILE A 236 -46.26 -24.38 -20.12
N GLU A 237 -45.42 -24.01 -19.18
CA GLU A 237 -43.98 -24.19 -19.24
C GLU A 237 -43.50 -24.86 -17.96
N ALA A 238 -42.27 -25.35 -17.97
CA ALA A 238 -41.67 -25.90 -16.77
C ALA A 238 -41.37 -24.79 -15.76
N CYS A 239 -41.87 -24.98 -14.54
CA CYS A 239 -41.60 -24.15 -13.38
C CYS A 239 -40.71 -24.89 -12.40
N CYS A 240 -39.47 -24.42 -12.21
CA CYS A 240 -38.48 -25.06 -11.35
C CYS A 240 -38.43 -24.44 -9.95
N PHE A 241 -38.43 -25.27 -8.92
CA PHE A 241 -38.28 -24.84 -7.53
C PHE A 241 -36.86 -25.14 -7.01
N GLU A 242 -36.46 -24.46 -5.94
CA GLU A 242 -35.12 -24.62 -5.32
C GLU A 242 -34.85 -26.04 -4.79
N ASP A 243 -35.89 -26.83 -4.51
CA ASP A 243 -35.79 -28.22 -4.07
C ASP A 243 -35.63 -29.22 -5.23
N GLY A 244 -35.55 -28.72 -6.46
CA GLY A 244 -35.43 -29.51 -7.68
C GLY A 244 -36.75 -30.08 -8.19
N SER A 245 -37.88 -29.73 -7.58
CA SER A 245 -39.19 -30.10 -8.11
C SER A 245 -39.57 -29.26 -9.34
N CYS A 246 -40.41 -29.83 -10.21
CA CYS A 246 -40.90 -29.19 -11.43
C CYS A 246 -42.43 -29.24 -11.52
N LEU A 247 -43.06 -28.12 -11.87
CA LEU A 247 -44.49 -27.99 -12.14
C LEU A 247 -44.76 -27.44 -13.54
N GLU A 248 -45.68 -28.05 -14.29
CA GLU A 248 -46.20 -27.51 -15.55
C GLU A 248 -47.23 -26.42 -15.24
N THR A 249 -46.89 -25.16 -15.46
CA THR A 249 -47.81 -24.04 -15.19
C THR A 249 -47.45 -22.82 -16.04
N ASP A 250 -48.33 -21.82 -16.09
CA ASP A 250 -47.99 -20.56 -16.74
C ASP A 250 -46.91 -19.78 -15.97
N PRO A 251 -46.12 -18.92 -16.65
CA PRO A 251 -45.01 -18.17 -16.05
C PRO A 251 -45.40 -17.33 -14.83
N ASN A 252 -46.59 -16.73 -14.84
CA ASN A 252 -47.04 -15.87 -13.74
C ASN A 252 -47.37 -16.71 -12.50
N THR A 253 -48.09 -17.82 -12.69
CA THR A 253 -48.37 -18.79 -11.62
C THR A 253 -47.08 -19.42 -11.08
N CYS A 254 -46.07 -19.62 -11.94
CA CYS A 254 -44.76 -20.11 -11.52
C CYS A 254 -44.08 -19.15 -10.54
N ILE A 255 -44.00 -17.86 -10.89
CA ILE A 255 -43.34 -16.83 -10.08
C ILE A 255 -44.08 -16.64 -8.74
N VAL A 256 -45.42 -16.57 -8.74
CA VAL A 256 -46.19 -16.40 -7.49
C VAL A 256 -46.14 -17.64 -6.59
N SER A 257 -45.84 -18.81 -7.15
CA SER A 257 -45.64 -20.05 -6.37
C SER A 257 -44.21 -20.16 -5.83
N GLY A 258 -43.31 -19.23 -6.14
CA GLY A 258 -41.92 -19.23 -5.72
C GLY A 258 -41.00 -20.08 -6.60
N GLY A 259 -41.41 -20.39 -7.82
CA GLY A 259 -40.59 -21.11 -8.80
C GLY A 259 -40.04 -20.19 -9.90
N THR A 260 -39.09 -20.72 -10.67
CA THR A 260 -38.42 -20.05 -11.79
C THR A 260 -38.90 -20.63 -13.13
N PRO A 261 -39.52 -19.83 -14.00
CA PRO A 261 -39.96 -20.27 -15.32
C PRO A 261 -38.76 -20.59 -16.24
N GLN A 262 -38.85 -21.69 -17.00
CA GLN A 262 -37.77 -22.16 -17.88
C GLN A 262 -37.92 -21.73 -19.35
N GLY A 263 -38.92 -20.90 -19.66
CA GLY A 263 -39.16 -20.35 -20.98
C GLY A 263 -40.09 -21.19 -21.86
N HIS A 264 -40.60 -20.54 -22.91
CA HIS A 264 -41.61 -21.10 -23.80
C HIS A 264 -41.19 -22.44 -24.44
N GLY A 265 -42.08 -23.44 -24.37
CA GLY A 265 -41.85 -24.78 -24.94
C GLY A 265 -41.02 -25.70 -24.04
N SER A 266 -40.63 -25.27 -22.85
CA SER A 266 -40.08 -26.14 -21.82
C SER A 266 -41.17 -27.01 -21.18
N SER A 267 -40.84 -28.25 -20.82
CA SER A 267 -41.70 -29.16 -20.06
C SER A 267 -40.89 -29.77 -18.93
N CYS A 268 -41.51 -30.17 -17.82
CA CYS A 268 -40.89 -30.89 -16.73
C CYS A 268 -40.28 -32.25 -17.13
N GLY A 269 -40.60 -32.77 -18.32
CA GLY A 269 -39.91 -33.94 -18.88
C GLY A 269 -38.54 -33.62 -19.49
N THR A 270 -38.28 -32.35 -19.82
CA THR A 270 -37.06 -31.87 -20.49
C THR A 270 -36.33 -30.76 -19.74
N ALA A 271 -37.01 -30.07 -18.82
CA ALA A 271 -36.48 -29.01 -18.00
C ALA A 271 -35.76 -29.61 -16.78
N PHE A 272 -34.53 -29.17 -16.58
CA PHE A 272 -33.70 -29.61 -15.48
C PHE A 272 -33.86 -28.66 -14.30
N CYS A 273 -34.81 -28.98 -13.42
CA CYS A 273 -34.99 -28.27 -12.16
C CYS A 273 -34.03 -28.85 -11.12
N GLY A 274 -32.81 -28.30 -11.03
CA GLY A 274 -31.72 -28.79 -10.17
C GLY A 274 -30.34 -28.55 -10.80
N GLU A 275 -29.25 -29.01 -10.17
CA GLU A 275 -27.93 -29.00 -10.82
C GLU A 275 -27.99 -29.92 -12.06
N GLN A 276 -27.68 -29.37 -13.24
CA GLN A 276 -27.72 -30.16 -14.47
C GLN A 276 -26.62 -31.23 -14.42
N PRO A 277 -26.92 -32.48 -14.82
CA PRO A 277 -25.88 -33.46 -15.05
C PRO A 277 -25.10 -33.05 -16.31
N GLU A 278 -23.80 -32.90 -16.15
CA GLU A 278 -22.82 -32.56 -17.18
C GLU A 278 -21.98 -33.80 -17.46
N ALA A 279 -21.29 -33.83 -18.60
CA ALA A 279 -20.32 -34.90 -18.83
C ALA A 279 -19.20 -34.80 -17.79
N CYS A 280 -19.03 -35.83 -16.99
CA CYS A 280 -17.96 -35.97 -16.02
C CYS A 280 -16.98 -37.03 -16.51
N CYS A 281 -15.74 -36.63 -16.78
CA CYS A 281 -14.68 -37.57 -17.09
C CYS A 281 -14.05 -38.08 -15.79
N LEU A 282 -14.21 -39.38 -15.52
CA LEU A 282 -13.70 -40.04 -14.32
C LEU A 282 -12.24 -40.48 -14.50
N PRO A 283 -11.48 -40.67 -13.40
CA PRO A 283 -10.06 -41.04 -13.45
C PRO A 283 -9.72 -42.33 -14.23
N GLU A 284 -10.70 -43.24 -14.38
CA GLU A 284 -10.54 -44.52 -15.09
C GLU A 284 -10.79 -44.39 -16.61
N GLY A 285 -11.11 -43.19 -17.12
CA GLY A 285 -11.42 -42.93 -18.54
C GLY A 285 -12.89 -43.09 -18.91
N ASP A 286 -13.74 -43.49 -17.95
CA ASP A 286 -15.18 -43.54 -18.12
C ASP A 286 -15.81 -42.15 -18.08
N CYS A 287 -16.87 -41.97 -18.87
CA CYS A 287 -17.69 -40.76 -18.84
C CYS A 287 -19.02 -41.07 -18.15
N ALA A 288 -19.38 -40.29 -17.13
CA ALA A 288 -20.70 -40.33 -16.50
C ALA A 288 -21.38 -38.95 -16.55
N ASP A 289 -22.67 -38.90 -16.86
CA ASP A 289 -23.46 -37.67 -16.75
C ASP A 289 -23.76 -37.41 -15.25
N LEU A 290 -22.98 -36.54 -14.60
CA LEU A 290 -23.06 -36.25 -13.15
C LEU A 290 -23.20 -34.73 -12.92
N THR A 291 -23.79 -34.33 -11.79
CA THR A 291 -23.75 -32.92 -11.38
C THR A 291 -22.29 -32.47 -11.18
N PRO A 292 -21.96 -31.17 -11.30
CA PRO A 292 -20.60 -30.69 -11.03
C PRO A 292 -20.09 -31.11 -9.64
N THR A 293 -20.99 -31.07 -8.64
CA THR A 293 -20.69 -31.48 -7.27
C THR A 293 -20.41 -32.98 -7.16
N ASP A 294 -21.24 -33.83 -7.77
CA ASP A 294 -21.03 -35.28 -7.78
C ASP A 294 -19.81 -35.68 -8.62
N CYS A 295 -19.54 -34.94 -9.69
CA CYS A 295 -18.38 -35.16 -10.54
C CYS A 295 -17.09 -34.98 -9.74
N LEU A 296 -16.99 -33.87 -9.01
CA LEU A 296 -15.87 -33.61 -8.11
C LEU A 296 -15.81 -34.63 -6.96
N ALA A 297 -16.95 -35.02 -6.40
CA ALA A 297 -17.01 -36.02 -5.33
C ALA A 297 -16.51 -37.41 -5.78
N ASN A 298 -16.66 -37.75 -7.06
CA ASN A 298 -16.12 -38.97 -7.68
C ASN A 298 -14.70 -38.80 -8.25
N GLY A 299 -14.03 -37.67 -7.96
CA GLY A 299 -12.67 -37.38 -8.44
C GLY A 299 -12.59 -37.15 -9.95
N GLY A 300 -13.72 -36.91 -10.61
CA GLY A 300 -13.79 -36.60 -12.03
C GLY A 300 -13.73 -35.10 -12.33
N ILE A 301 -13.62 -34.77 -13.62
CA ILE A 301 -13.54 -33.40 -14.13
C ILE A 301 -14.77 -33.11 -15.00
N SER A 302 -15.55 -32.11 -14.59
CA SER A 302 -16.74 -31.65 -15.32
C SER A 302 -16.35 -30.99 -16.64
N GLN A 303 -17.03 -31.32 -17.72
CA GLN A 303 -16.79 -30.73 -19.05
C GLN A 303 -17.60 -29.44 -19.29
N GLY A 304 -18.36 -29.00 -18.29
CA GLY A 304 -19.12 -27.76 -18.30
C GLY A 304 -20.59 -27.94 -18.69
N PRO A 305 -21.40 -26.90 -18.46
CA PRO A 305 -22.85 -26.96 -18.63
C PRO A 305 -23.24 -27.25 -20.09
N GLY A 306 -24.23 -28.12 -20.29
CA GLY A 306 -24.71 -28.53 -21.61
C GLY A 306 -23.90 -29.65 -22.28
N THR A 307 -22.85 -30.18 -21.64
CA THR A 307 -22.12 -31.36 -22.13
C THR A 307 -22.76 -32.67 -21.69
N ARG A 308 -22.66 -33.72 -22.51
CA ARG A 308 -23.16 -35.07 -22.18
C ARG A 308 -22.20 -36.13 -22.68
N CYS A 309 -22.10 -37.25 -21.98
CA CYS A 309 -21.25 -38.38 -22.33
C CYS A 309 -21.59 -39.04 -23.67
N LEU A 310 -22.76 -38.74 -24.24
CA LEU A 310 -23.12 -39.16 -25.60
C LEU A 310 -22.26 -38.49 -26.69
N PHE A 311 -21.72 -37.30 -26.42
CA PHE A 311 -20.91 -36.52 -27.36
C PHE A 311 -19.52 -36.14 -26.80
N THR A 312 -19.30 -36.35 -25.50
CA THR A 312 -18.01 -36.18 -24.83
C THR A 312 -17.23 -37.49 -24.87
N ASN A 313 -16.05 -37.48 -25.48
CA ASN A 313 -15.14 -38.63 -25.49
C ASN A 313 -13.97 -38.39 -24.52
N CYS A 314 -14.03 -39.02 -23.34
CA CYS A 314 -12.99 -38.91 -22.31
C CYS A 314 -11.70 -39.70 -22.61
N ASN A 315 -11.60 -40.41 -23.75
CA ASN A 315 -10.54 -41.37 -24.05
C ASN A 315 -9.58 -41.00 -25.21
N GLU A 316 -9.72 -39.84 -25.87
CA GLU A 316 -8.97 -39.54 -27.11
C GLU A 316 -7.85 -38.49 -27.04
N PHE A 317 -7.67 -37.76 -25.94
CA PHE A 317 -6.70 -36.67 -25.92
C PHE A 317 -5.42 -37.03 -25.14
N PRO A 318 -4.26 -37.13 -25.81
CA PRO A 318 -2.98 -37.21 -25.11
C PRO A 318 -2.72 -35.88 -24.38
N GLU A 319 -2.29 -35.96 -23.14
CA GLU A 319 -1.91 -34.84 -22.28
C GLU A 319 -0.39 -34.84 -22.06
N ALA A 320 0.17 -33.73 -21.57
CA ALA A 320 1.56 -33.69 -21.17
C ALA A 320 1.80 -34.65 -19.98
N CYS A 321 2.71 -35.60 -20.16
CA CYS A 321 3.16 -36.51 -19.13
C CYS A 321 4.61 -36.20 -18.76
N CYS A 322 4.83 -35.78 -17.51
CA CYS A 322 6.17 -35.52 -17.00
C CYS A 322 6.78 -36.80 -16.44
N LEU A 323 7.76 -37.35 -17.16
CA LEU A 323 8.61 -38.47 -16.72
C LEU A 323 9.91 -37.92 -16.13
N GLU A 324 10.71 -38.77 -15.47
CA GLU A 324 12.00 -38.35 -14.86
C GLU A 324 13.02 -37.76 -15.86
N GLU A 325 12.95 -38.11 -17.16
CA GLU A 325 13.90 -37.65 -18.18
C GLU A 325 13.28 -36.77 -19.28
N GLY A 326 12.01 -36.39 -19.18
CA GLY A 326 11.38 -35.59 -20.24
C GLY A 326 9.86 -35.49 -20.15
N CYS A 327 9.30 -34.64 -21.01
CA CYS A 327 7.87 -34.62 -21.27
C CYS A 327 7.53 -35.48 -22.48
N VAL A 328 6.52 -36.32 -22.38
CA VAL A 328 5.91 -37.04 -23.51
C VAL A 328 4.40 -36.85 -23.51
N SER A 329 3.78 -36.70 -24.68
CA SER A 329 2.32 -36.62 -24.77
C SER A 329 1.72 -38.04 -24.73
N LEU A 330 1.19 -38.42 -23.56
CA LEU A 330 0.61 -39.74 -23.31
C LEU A 330 -0.82 -39.60 -22.81
N ARG A 331 -1.60 -40.68 -22.88
CA ARG A 331 -2.89 -40.74 -22.17
C ARG A 331 -2.63 -40.71 -20.66
N PRO A 332 -3.55 -40.20 -19.83
CA PRO A 332 -3.38 -40.20 -18.37
C PRO A 332 -3.00 -41.56 -17.80
N THR A 333 -3.69 -42.61 -18.25
CA THR A 333 -3.43 -44.00 -17.83
C THR A 333 -2.07 -44.51 -18.28
N ASP A 334 -1.65 -44.16 -19.50
CA ASP A 334 -0.36 -44.55 -20.07
C ASP A 334 0.78 -43.77 -19.41
N CYS A 335 0.53 -42.53 -18.98
CA CYS A 335 1.45 -41.69 -18.24
C CYS A 335 1.77 -42.28 -16.87
N ILE A 336 0.74 -42.63 -16.10
CA ILE A 336 0.89 -43.27 -14.79
C ILE A 336 1.55 -44.65 -14.96
N ALA A 337 1.16 -45.42 -15.97
CA ALA A 337 1.78 -46.71 -16.28
C ALA A 337 3.26 -46.58 -16.68
N ALA A 338 3.66 -45.47 -17.30
CA ALA A 338 5.03 -45.13 -17.61
C ALA A 338 5.81 -44.57 -16.40
N GLY A 339 5.18 -44.42 -15.23
CA GLY A 339 5.79 -43.86 -14.03
C GLY A 339 5.90 -42.33 -14.05
N GLY A 340 5.13 -41.67 -14.91
CA GLY A 340 5.09 -40.21 -15.04
C GLY A 340 3.92 -39.56 -14.31
N VAL A 341 3.98 -38.22 -14.23
CA VAL A 341 2.94 -37.38 -13.63
C VAL A 341 2.14 -36.68 -14.72
N PRO A 342 0.85 -36.99 -14.89
CA PRO A 342 -0.01 -36.30 -15.85
C PRO A 342 -0.22 -34.84 -15.45
N GLN A 343 -0.21 -33.93 -16.42
CA GLN A 343 -0.28 -32.48 -16.21
C GLN A 343 -1.69 -31.89 -16.43
N GLY A 344 -2.65 -32.75 -16.81
CA GLY A 344 -4.05 -32.40 -16.98
C GLY A 344 -4.49 -32.24 -18.44
N PHE A 345 -5.79 -32.42 -18.67
CA PHE A 345 -6.38 -32.45 -20.01
C PHE A 345 -6.19 -31.12 -20.76
N GLY A 346 -5.86 -31.21 -22.06
CA GLY A 346 -5.58 -30.03 -22.90
C GLY A 346 -4.16 -29.48 -22.80
N THR A 347 -3.30 -30.09 -21.98
CA THR A 347 -1.87 -29.78 -21.94
C THR A 347 -1.08 -30.57 -22.97
N ASP A 348 0.00 -30.00 -23.51
CA ASP A 348 0.96 -30.72 -24.35
C ASP A 348 2.40 -30.43 -23.93
N CYS A 349 3.36 -31.20 -24.44
CA CYS A 349 4.76 -31.03 -24.08
C CYS A 349 5.44 -29.79 -24.66
N ASN A 350 4.74 -29.01 -25.49
CA ASN A 350 5.22 -27.70 -25.94
C ASN A 350 4.76 -26.58 -25.00
N THR A 351 3.66 -26.81 -24.26
CA THR A 351 3.02 -25.85 -23.36
C THR A 351 3.36 -26.12 -21.89
N VAL A 352 3.66 -27.37 -21.52
CA VAL A 352 4.04 -27.73 -20.16
C VAL A 352 5.55 -27.87 -20.02
N ASN A 353 6.10 -27.09 -19.09
CA ASN A 353 7.46 -27.26 -18.64
C ASN A 353 7.55 -28.25 -17.48
N CYS A 354 7.83 -29.51 -17.79
CA CYS A 354 8.01 -30.58 -16.80
C CYS A 354 9.22 -30.37 -15.87
N PHE A 355 10.16 -29.52 -16.26
CA PHE A 355 11.37 -29.22 -15.50
C PHE A 355 11.61 -27.72 -15.50
N PRO A 356 10.86 -26.96 -14.67
CA PRO A 356 11.15 -25.55 -14.51
C PRO A 356 12.58 -25.39 -13.97
N GLU A 357 13.37 -24.54 -14.60
CA GLU A 357 14.66 -24.14 -14.03
C GLU A 357 14.40 -23.25 -12.81
N PRO A 358 15.28 -23.27 -11.79
CA PRO A 358 15.22 -22.31 -10.69
C PRO A 358 15.29 -20.87 -11.24
N GLU A 359 14.44 -20.01 -10.69
CA GLU A 359 14.38 -18.58 -11.02
C GLU A 359 14.77 -17.75 -9.80
N ALA A 360 15.18 -16.50 -10.00
CA ALA A 360 15.49 -15.60 -8.90
C ALA A 360 14.23 -15.30 -8.06
N CYS A 361 14.25 -15.71 -6.80
CA CYS A 361 13.21 -15.44 -5.82
C CYS A 361 13.65 -14.35 -4.85
N CYS A 362 12.99 -13.19 -4.89
CA CYS A 362 13.23 -12.11 -3.94
C CYS A 362 12.33 -12.27 -2.71
N LEU A 363 12.93 -12.55 -1.56
CA LEU A 363 12.24 -12.57 -0.27
C LEU A 363 12.02 -11.15 0.26
N GLN A 364 11.13 -10.99 1.24
CA GLN A 364 10.78 -9.68 1.82
C GLN A 364 11.93 -9.02 2.58
N ASP A 365 12.89 -9.82 3.07
CA ASP A 365 14.14 -9.37 3.68
C ASP A 365 15.24 -9.12 2.63
N GLY A 366 14.84 -9.02 1.35
CA GLY A 366 15.63 -8.88 0.13
C GLY A 366 16.75 -9.91 -0.06
N THR A 367 16.68 -11.06 0.62
CA THR A 367 17.44 -12.24 0.25
C THR A 367 16.99 -12.71 -1.15
N CYS A 368 17.96 -13.03 -2.00
CA CYS A 368 17.70 -13.65 -3.30
C CYS A 368 18.09 -15.14 -3.25
N LEU A 369 17.16 -16.03 -3.57
CA LEU A 369 17.42 -17.46 -3.74
C LEU A 369 16.98 -17.94 -5.12
N ASP A 370 17.77 -18.80 -5.78
CA ASP A 370 17.35 -19.45 -7.02
C ASP A 370 16.41 -20.61 -6.67
N LEU A 371 15.09 -20.41 -6.80
CA LEU A 371 14.04 -21.34 -6.41
C LEU A 371 13.02 -21.54 -7.53
N LEU A 372 12.31 -22.67 -7.51
CA LEU A 372 11.14 -22.84 -8.38
C LEU A 372 10.04 -21.83 -7.98
N PRO A 373 9.20 -21.35 -8.93
CA PRO A 373 8.15 -20.38 -8.62
C PRO A 373 7.23 -20.79 -7.46
N ALA A 374 6.84 -22.07 -7.40
CA ALA A 374 6.02 -22.59 -6.31
C ALA A 374 6.76 -22.59 -4.96
N GLN A 375 8.07 -22.86 -4.95
CA GLN A 375 8.90 -22.79 -3.73
C GLN A 375 9.14 -21.34 -3.30
N CYS A 376 9.27 -20.43 -4.26
CA CYS A 376 9.40 -19.00 -3.99
C CYS A 376 8.15 -18.46 -3.28
N GLN A 377 6.97 -18.79 -3.81
CA GLN A 377 5.70 -18.41 -3.18
C GLN A 377 5.52 -19.07 -1.81
N ALA A 378 5.92 -20.34 -1.65
CA ALA A 378 5.88 -21.03 -0.37
C ALA A 378 6.78 -20.38 0.70
N GLN A 379 7.85 -19.69 0.30
CA GLN A 379 8.72 -18.90 1.17
C GLN A 379 8.28 -17.43 1.31
N GLY A 380 7.11 -17.05 0.76
CA GLY A 380 6.61 -15.67 0.79
C GLY A 380 7.43 -14.70 -0.07
N GLY A 381 8.21 -15.21 -1.03
CA GLY A 381 9.00 -14.43 -1.97
C GLY A 381 8.27 -14.11 -3.27
N THR A 382 8.84 -13.18 -4.03
CA THR A 382 8.38 -12.77 -5.36
C THR A 382 9.37 -13.23 -6.43
N SER A 383 8.92 -14.09 -7.34
CA SER A 383 9.71 -14.57 -8.49
C SER A 383 9.96 -13.45 -9.51
N GLN A 384 11.18 -13.37 -10.03
CA GLN A 384 11.59 -12.36 -11.02
C GLN A 384 11.43 -12.83 -12.48
N GLY A 385 10.87 -14.02 -12.68
CA GLY A 385 10.48 -14.58 -13.98
C GLY A 385 11.51 -15.54 -14.59
N VAL A 386 11.08 -16.27 -15.63
CA VAL A 386 11.87 -17.28 -16.33
C VAL A 386 13.23 -16.74 -16.81
N GLY A 387 14.31 -17.48 -16.52
CA GLY A 387 15.68 -17.11 -16.90
C GLY A 387 16.32 -16.01 -16.03
N SER A 388 15.66 -15.58 -14.95
CA SER A 388 16.29 -14.75 -13.92
C SER A 388 17.14 -15.60 -12.98
N ALA A 389 18.35 -15.13 -12.64
CA ALA A 389 19.21 -15.74 -11.63
C ALA A 389 19.64 -14.69 -10.61
N CYS A 390 19.84 -15.09 -9.36
CA CYS A 390 20.23 -14.18 -8.29
C CYS A 390 21.59 -13.51 -8.52
N SER A 391 22.45 -14.08 -9.36
CA SER A 391 23.75 -13.49 -9.73
C SER A 391 23.65 -12.18 -10.53
N GLY A 392 22.50 -11.89 -11.16
CA GLY A 392 22.25 -10.66 -11.94
C GLY A 392 21.01 -9.88 -11.52
N THR A 393 20.33 -10.32 -10.46
CA THR A 393 19.04 -9.80 -10.02
C THR A 393 19.21 -9.05 -8.70
N SER A 394 18.86 -7.76 -8.68
CA SER A 394 18.84 -6.98 -7.44
C SER A 394 17.46 -7.08 -6.78
N CYS A 395 17.40 -7.65 -5.59
CA CYS A 395 16.21 -7.64 -4.76
C CYS A 395 16.20 -6.37 -3.89
N PRO A 396 15.38 -5.36 -4.19
CA PRO A 396 15.35 -4.14 -3.41
C PRO A 396 14.82 -4.42 -2.00
N GLN A 397 15.60 -4.02 -1.00
CA GLN A 397 15.18 -4.02 0.39
C GLN A 397 14.18 -2.88 0.62
N PRO A 398 13.09 -3.09 1.38
CA PRO A 398 12.23 -1.98 1.77
C PRO A 398 13.02 -0.96 2.62
N PRO A 399 12.70 0.36 2.53
CA PRO A 399 13.26 1.36 3.42
C PRO A 399 12.98 1.00 4.88
N GLN A 400 13.96 1.23 5.75
CA GLN A 400 13.85 1.07 7.19
C GLN A 400 14.44 2.28 7.91
N ALA A 401 14.10 2.47 9.19
CA ALA A 401 14.65 3.58 9.97
C ALA A 401 16.17 3.47 10.08
N CYS A 402 16.87 4.54 9.68
CA CYS A 402 18.31 4.70 9.78
C CYS A 402 18.63 5.80 10.80
N CYS A 403 19.30 5.44 11.91
CA CYS A 403 19.68 6.39 12.95
C CYS A 403 21.10 6.93 12.74
N PHE A 404 21.24 8.25 12.73
CA PHE A 404 22.51 8.95 12.57
C PHE A 404 23.09 9.43 13.91
N PRO A 405 24.41 9.74 13.96
CA PRO A 405 25.10 10.12 15.20
C PRO A 405 24.48 11.30 15.97
N GLU A 406 23.88 12.27 15.27
CA GLU A 406 23.25 13.45 15.88
C GLU A 406 21.83 13.18 16.41
N GLY A 407 21.30 11.97 16.21
CA GLY A 407 19.92 11.59 16.56
C GLY A 407 18.91 11.79 15.42
N ASP A 408 19.37 12.23 14.24
CA ASP A 408 18.53 12.29 13.05
C ASP A 408 18.13 10.89 12.57
N CYS A 409 16.92 10.79 12.00
CA CYS A 409 16.39 9.56 11.43
C CYS A 409 16.02 9.78 9.96
N ALA A 410 16.44 8.87 9.08
CA ALA A 410 15.92 8.80 7.71
C ALA A 410 15.49 7.37 7.34
N ASP A 411 14.40 7.23 6.59
CA ASP A 411 13.97 5.93 6.07
C ASP A 411 14.80 5.59 4.83
N LEU A 412 15.81 4.75 5.01
CA LEU A 412 16.78 4.34 3.98
C LEU A 412 16.85 2.82 3.90
N ASP A 413 17.18 2.29 2.73
CA ASP A 413 17.53 0.87 2.66
C ASP A 413 18.79 0.58 3.53
N PRO A 414 18.94 -0.65 4.05
CA PRO A 414 20.03 -0.99 4.97
C PRO A 414 21.42 -0.67 4.43
N ALA A 415 21.66 -0.87 3.14
CA ALA A 415 22.97 -0.66 2.53
C ALA A 415 23.29 0.82 2.42
N THR A 416 22.32 1.63 1.98
CA THR A 416 22.45 3.09 1.93
C THR A 416 22.61 3.69 3.33
N CYS A 417 21.90 3.15 4.33
CA CYS A 417 22.04 3.58 5.72
C CYS A 417 23.47 3.42 6.23
N ILE A 418 24.05 2.22 6.07
CA ILE A 418 25.44 1.93 6.48
C ILE A 418 26.43 2.77 5.65
N ALA A 419 26.19 2.91 4.34
CA ALA A 419 27.06 3.71 3.47
C ALA A 419 27.11 5.19 3.86
N GLN A 420 26.05 5.72 4.48
CA GLN A 420 25.97 7.09 5.00
C GLN A 420 26.43 7.20 6.46
N GLY A 421 26.94 6.12 7.05
CA GLY A 421 27.43 6.12 8.44
C GLY A 421 26.33 6.08 9.50
N GLY A 422 25.10 5.72 9.12
CA GLY A 422 24.00 5.47 10.05
C GLY A 422 23.92 4.01 10.49
N VAL A 423 23.18 3.77 11.58
CA VAL A 423 22.89 2.43 12.11
C VAL A 423 21.43 2.09 11.81
N PRO A 424 21.15 1.00 11.06
CA PRO A 424 19.78 0.61 10.77
C PRO A 424 19.09 0.03 12.01
N ALA A 425 17.85 0.44 12.27
CA ALA A 425 17.07 0.01 13.43
C ALA A 425 16.42 -1.39 13.26
N GLY A 426 16.49 -1.96 12.06
CA GLY A 426 15.99 -3.29 11.72
C GLY A 426 14.79 -3.29 10.77
N PRO A 427 14.42 -4.45 10.20
CA PRO A 427 13.37 -4.54 9.19
C PRO A 427 12.00 -4.12 9.75
N MET A 428 11.16 -3.55 8.87
CA MET A 428 9.82 -3.03 9.20
C MET A 428 9.80 -1.88 10.23
N THR A 429 10.93 -1.21 10.45
CA THR A 429 10.99 0.00 11.27
C THR A 429 10.91 1.24 10.39
N ASP A 430 10.33 2.33 10.91
CA ASP A 430 10.26 3.63 10.22
C ASP A 430 10.58 4.77 11.20
N CYS A 431 10.98 5.92 10.67
CA CYS A 431 11.35 7.09 11.46
C CYS A 431 10.18 7.78 12.18
N THR A 432 8.94 7.32 11.98
CA THR A 432 7.79 7.78 12.76
C THR A 432 7.65 7.04 14.08
N ARG A 433 8.21 5.83 14.18
CA ARG A 433 8.14 4.96 15.37
C ARG A 433 9.47 4.77 16.07
N VAL A 434 10.58 4.81 15.34
CA VAL A 434 11.92 4.68 15.93
C VAL A 434 12.36 6.02 16.46
N PHE A 435 12.69 6.06 17.75
CA PHE A 435 13.34 7.19 18.38
C PHE A 435 14.85 6.99 18.32
N CYS A 436 15.53 7.74 17.46
CA CYS A 436 17.00 7.70 17.37
C CYS A 436 17.61 8.52 18.50
N GLU A 437 18.28 7.83 19.42
CA GLU A 437 19.06 8.47 20.48
C GLU A 437 20.41 8.95 19.90
N PRO A 438 20.90 10.15 20.29
CA PRO A 438 22.24 10.60 19.90
C PRO A 438 23.30 9.58 20.29
N PHE A 439 24.32 9.42 19.45
CA PHE A 439 25.37 8.46 19.72
C PHE A 439 26.26 8.97 20.86
N GLU A 440 26.76 8.03 21.65
CA GLU A 440 27.75 8.28 22.69
C GLU A 440 28.84 7.20 22.66
N ALA A 441 29.95 7.47 23.34
CA ALA A 441 31.02 6.49 23.45
C ALA A 441 30.52 5.26 24.23
N CYS A 442 30.59 4.10 23.58
CA CYS A 442 30.30 2.81 24.18
C CYS A 442 31.59 2.04 24.44
N CYS A 443 31.92 1.84 25.70
CA CYS A 443 33.06 1.01 26.07
C CYS A 443 32.63 -0.45 26.20
N LEU A 444 33.12 -1.31 25.32
CA LEU A 444 32.81 -2.73 25.34
C LEU A 444 33.51 -3.44 26.50
N SER A 445 33.01 -4.61 26.87
CA SER A 445 33.46 -5.39 28.02
C SER A 445 34.90 -5.94 27.92
N ASP A 446 35.58 -5.74 26.78
CA ASP A 446 37.02 -6.03 26.64
C ASP A 446 37.92 -4.93 27.20
N GLY A 447 37.33 -3.79 27.60
CA GLY A 447 38.04 -2.67 28.23
C GLY A 447 39.01 -1.95 27.30
N VAL A 448 38.93 -2.13 25.98
CA VAL A 448 39.78 -1.40 25.02
C VAL A 448 38.99 -0.95 23.80
N SER A 449 37.97 -1.72 23.41
CA SER A 449 37.13 -1.40 22.27
C SER A 449 36.10 -0.33 22.62
N CYS A 450 36.10 0.72 21.80
CA CYS A 450 35.14 1.81 21.87
C CYS A 450 34.38 1.89 20.54
N LEU A 451 33.04 1.95 20.61
CA LEU A 451 32.18 2.23 19.46
C LEU A 451 31.27 3.41 19.78
N ASP A 452 31.08 4.34 18.84
CA ASP A 452 30.07 5.39 18.97
C ASP A 452 28.71 4.79 18.63
N LEU A 453 27.87 4.56 19.65
CA LEU A 453 26.58 3.86 19.52
C LEU A 453 25.49 4.58 20.34
N PRO A 454 24.21 4.38 20.00
CA PRO A 454 23.12 4.75 20.90
C PRO A 454 23.26 4.04 22.26
N PRO A 455 22.88 4.68 23.38
CA PRO A 455 22.97 4.11 24.74
C PRO A 455 22.34 2.72 24.86
N SER A 456 21.14 2.57 24.28
CA SER A 456 20.39 1.32 24.24
C SER A 456 21.12 0.21 23.48
N PHE A 457 21.75 0.53 22.36
CA PHE A 457 22.53 -0.42 21.56
C PHE A 457 23.86 -0.79 22.24
N CYS A 458 24.46 0.16 22.95
CA CYS A 458 25.65 -0.08 23.76
C CYS A 458 25.41 -1.14 24.84
N ILE A 459 24.31 -1.00 25.58
CA ILE A 459 23.91 -1.96 26.62
C ILE A 459 23.58 -3.33 25.99
N ALA A 460 22.92 -3.35 24.84
CA ALA A 460 22.59 -4.59 24.12
C ALA A 460 23.84 -5.38 23.67
N GLN A 461 24.93 -4.67 23.35
CA GLN A 461 26.23 -5.26 23.02
C GLN A 461 27.05 -5.65 24.28
N GLY A 462 26.50 -5.49 25.48
CA GLY A 462 27.20 -5.74 26.74
C GLY A 462 28.25 -4.67 27.08
N GLY A 463 28.20 -3.51 26.41
CA GLY A 463 29.06 -2.36 26.69
C GLY A 463 28.49 -1.43 27.76
N THR A 464 29.35 -0.52 28.24
CA THR A 464 29.00 0.53 29.21
C THR A 464 28.96 1.89 28.55
N PRO A 465 27.79 2.55 28.48
CA PRO A 465 27.66 3.90 27.94
C PRO A 465 28.40 4.93 28.80
N GLN A 466 29.07 5.89 28.17
CA GLN A 466 29.90 6.89 28.86
C GLN A 466 29.19 8.24 29.08
N GLY A 467 27.95 8.39 28.60
CA GLY A 467 27.09 9.56 28.78
C GLY A 467 27.08 10.51 27.58
N GLY A 468 25.96 11.21 27.40
CA GLY A 468 25.70 12.02 26.20
C GLY A 468 26.76 13.09 25.92
N GLY A 469 27.16 13.19 24.65
CA GLY A 469 28.21 14.10 24.18
C GLY A 469 29.64 13.57 24.29
N THR A 470 29.82 12.31 24.72
CA THR A 470 31.10 11.59 24.66
C THR A 470 31.24 10.87 23.31
N PHE A 471 32.45 10.83 22.75
CA PHE A 471 32.76 10.08 21.53
C PHE A 471 34.06 9.29 21.70
N CYS A 472 34.22 8.17 21.00
CA CYS A 472 35.40 7.32 21.05
C CYS A 472 36.69 8.03 20.64
N ALA A 473 36.60 9.10 19.85
CA ALA A 473 37.74 9.97 19.54
C ALA A 473 38.31 10.69 20.77
N THR A 474 37.53 10.83 21.85
CA THR A 474 37.88 11.59 23.06
C THR A 474 37.74 10.78 24.35
N THR A 475 37.23 9.55 24.25
CA THR A 475 36.90 8.69 25.40
C THR A 475 37.85 7.50 25.43
N SER A 476 38.54 7.31 26.55
CA SER A 476 39.43 6.16 26.74
C SER A 476 38.69 5.05 27.47
N CYS A 477 38.46 3.92 26.78
CA CYS A 477 37.78 2.76 27.34
C CYS A 477 38.69 1.83 28.14
N LEU A 478 39.96 2.20 28.34
CA LEU A 478 40.90 1.42 29.15
C LEU A 478 40.30 1.17 30.54
N PRO A 479 40.43 -0.06 31.08
CA PRO A 479 39.89 -0.35 32.39
C PRO A 479 40.63 0.55 33.39
N ARG A 480 39.87 1.40 34.07
CA ARG A 480 40.39 2.22 35.17
C ARG A 480 40.04 1.55 36.48
N GLY A 481 40.93 1.71 37.43
CA GLY A 481 40.84 1.12 38.74
C GLY A 481 41.48 2.04 39.76
N ALA A 482 41.20 1.77 41.03
CA ALA A 482 41.77 2.52 42.13
C ALA A 482 43.29 2.33 42.11
N CYS A 483 44.00 3.41 41.78
CA CYS A 483 45.43 3.50 41.87
C CYS A 483 45.80 4.17 43.19
N CYS A 484 46.44 3.41 44.05
CA CYS A 484 46.87 3.81 45.37
C CYS A 484 48.28 4.42 45.30
N LEU A 485 48.36 5.75 45.25
CA LEU A 485 49.59 6.54 45.25
C LEU A 485 49.90 7.01 46.67
N GLN A 486 50.64 6.20 47.45
CA GLN A 486 51.06 6.48 48.83
C GLN A 486 49.90 6.89 49.77
N THR A 487 49.45 8.14 49.71
CA THR A 487 48.37 8.74 50.52
C THR A 487 47.12 9.12 49.74
N THR A 488 47.07 8.90 48.42
CA THR A 488 45.94 9.33 47.57
C THR A 488 45.48 8.19 46.68
N CYS A 489 44.17 8.03 46.56
CA CYS A 489 43.57 7.15 45.55
C CYS A 489 43.08 7.98 44.36
N VAL A 490 43.54 7.62 43.17
CA VAL A 490 43.07 8.19 41.89
C VAL A 490 42.64 7.07 40.97
N GLN A 491 41.62 7.29 40.13
CA GLN A 491 41.28 6.34 39.08
C GLN A 491 42.21 6.52 37.89
N LEU A 492 43.09 5.54 37.68
CA LEU A 492 44.04 5.49 36.57
C LEU A 492 43.91 4.14 35.88
N THR A 493 44.46 4.01 34.68
CA THR A 493 44.67 2.70 34.07
C THR A 493 45.83 1.98 34.76
N ARG A 494 45.96 0.65 34.56
CA ARG A 494 47.08 -0.12 35.10
C ARG A 494 48.45 0.49 34.76
N SER A 495 48.66 0.83 33.48
CA SER A 495 49.92 1.43 33.01
C SER A 495 50.19 2.79 33.66
N GLU A 496 49.20 3.68 33.67
CA GLU A 496 49.32 5.01 34.29
C GLU A 496 49.60 4.91 35.80
N CYS A 497 49.06 3.89 36.46
CA CYS A 497 49.30 3.63 37.87
C CYS A 497 50.72 3.13 38.11
N ASP A 498 51.19 2.17 37.30
CA ASP A 498 52.55 1.64 37.37
C ASP A 498 53.61 2.71 37.06
N ASP A 499 53.36 3.56 36.06
CA ASP A 499 54.23 4.69 35.68
C ASP A 499 54.36 5.73 36.81
N GLN A 500 53.32 5.86 37.64
CA GLN A 500 53.31 6.74 38.81
C GLN A 500 53.78 6.02 40.10
N GLY A 501 54.23 4.77 40.00
CA GLY A 501 54.71 3.97 41.13
C GLY A 501 53.60 3.61 42.13
N GLY A 502 52.34 3.60 41.70
CA GLY A 502 51.17 3.29 42.51
C GLY A 502 50.82 1.81 42.55
N LEU A 503 50.02 1.42 43.54
CA LEU A 503 49.46 0.07 43.64
C LEU A 503 48.07 0.03 43.01
N TYR A 504 47.94 -0.63 41.87
CA TYR A 504 46.67 -0.80 41.19
C TYR A 504 45.82 -1.90 41.83
N GLN A 505 44.62 -1.55 42.30
CA GLN A 505 43.72 -2.47 43.03
C GLN A 505 42.89 -3.38 42.12
N GLY A 506 43.03 -3.25 40.80
CA GLY A 506 42.25 -4.00 39.81
C GLY A 506 41.22 -3.12 39.11
N ASP A 507 40.76 -3.61 37.97
CA ASP A 507 39.83 -2.91 37.08
C ASP A 507 38.46 -2.75 37.74
N GLY A 508 37.84 -1.58 37.62
CA GLY A 508 36.51 -1.29 38.18
C GLY A 508 36.47 -0.98 39.68
N VAL A 509 37.59 -1.07 40.40
CA VAL A 509 37.68 -0.66 41.81
C VAL A 509 37.63 0.87 41.91
N THR A 510 36.68 1.43 42.65
CA THR A 510 36.51 2.89 42.79
C THR A 510 37.17 3.43 44.07
N CYS A 511 37.69 4.66 44.03
CA CYS A 511 38.34 5.33 45.17
C CYS A 511 37.39 5.75 46.32
N GLY A 512 36.21 5.13 46.44
CA GLY A 512 35.20 5.43 47.47
C GLY A 512 34.45 4.21 48.02
N GLY A 513 34.68 3.00 47.49
CA GLY A 513 33.96 1.77 47.87
C GLY A 513 34.58 1.00 49.04
N GLY A 514 34.97 1.69 50.12
CA GLY A 514 35.60 1.04 51.29
C GLY A 514 37.11 0.85 51.18
N VAL A 515 37.76 1.40 50.15
CA VAL A 515 39.22 1.57 50.13
C VAL A 515 39.56 2.73 51.07
N PRO A 516 40.23 2.49 52.22
CA PRO A 516 40.60 3.59 53.10
C PRO A 516 41.53 4.55 52.34
N PRO A 517 41.53 5.87 52.66
CA PRO A 517 42.48 6.84 52.11
C PRO A 517 43.94 6.56 52.51
N PHE A 518 44.21 5.40 53.11
CA PHE A 518 45.52 4.91 53.47
C PHE A 518 45.72 3.53 52.88
N CYS A 519 46.72 3.42 52.01
CA CYS A 519 47.19 2.19 51.41
C CYS A 519 47.99 1.37 52.44
N TYR A 520 47.36 0.97 53.55
CA TYR A 520 47.96 0.03 54.50
C TYR A 520 47.23 -1.30 54.39
N THR A 521 47.78 -2.17 53.56
CA THR A 521 48.31 -3.50 53.92
C THR A 521 48.49 -4.24 52.61
N ASN A 522 49.74 -4.34 52.19
CA ASN A 522 50.15 -5.27 51.16
C ASN A 522 49.59 -6.66 51.49
N PRO A 523 48.76 -7.30 50.63
CA PRO A 523 48.35 -8.70 50.82
C PRO A 523 49.56 -9.66 50.92
N CYS A 524 50.75 -9.21 50.49
CA CYS A 524 51.99 -9.95 50.61
C CYS A 524 52.76 -9.70 51.93
N CYS A 525 52.25 -8.89 52.87
CA CYS A 525 52.92 -8.65 54.15
C CYS A 525 51.98 -8.60 55.37
N PRO A 526 51.90 -9.69 56.15
CA PRO A 526 51.17 -9.75 57.42
C PRO A 526 51.99 -9.17 58.59
N ASP A 527 52.36 -7.88 58.53
CA ASP A 527 52.96 -7.12 59.63
C ASP A 527 51.86 -6.37 60.41
N ILE A 528 51.34 -7.03 61.43
CA ILE A 528 50.17 -6.60 62.21
C ILE A 528 50.53 -5.43 63.14
N ASN A 529 51.77 -5.42 63.67
CA ASN A 529 52.23 -4.40 64.60
C ASN A 529 52.95 -3.21 63.93
N LEU A 530 53.19 -3.29 62.61
CA LEU A 530 53.89 -2.29 61.80
C LEU A 530 55.36 -2.10 62.20
N GLY A 531 56.02 -3.20 62.58
CA GLY A 531 57.41 -3.24 63.03
C GLY A 531 58.44 -3.36 61.89
N GLY A 532 57.97 -3.48 60.64
CA GLY A 532 58.78 -3.65 59.44
C GLY A 532 59.25 -5.08 59.20
N ASN A 533 58.81 -6.05 60.02
CA ASN A 533 59.11 -7.46 59.88
C ASN A 533 57.89 -8.29 60.30
N VAL A 534 57.70 -9.45 59.69
CA VAL A 534 56.68 -10.44 60.09
C VAL A 534 57.32 -11.41 61.07
N ASP A 535 57.13 -11.21 62.36
CA ASP A 535 57.77 -12.01 63.40
C ASP A 535 56.82 -12.44 64.54
N LEU A 536 57.40 -12.86 65.66
CA LEU A 536 56.65 -13.31 66.84
C LEU A 536 55.68 -12.25 67.37
N ALA A 537 55.98 -10.96 67.19
CA ALA A 537 55.12 -9.88 67.64
C ALA A 537 53.86 -9.76 66.77
N ASP A 538 53.93 -10.08 65.48
CA ASP A 538 52.76 -10.15 64.59
C ASP A 538 51.92 -11.38 64.87
N LEU A 539 52.57 -12.54 65.05
CA LEU A 539 51.88 -13.75 65.47
C LEU A 539 51.14 -13.54 66.81
N ALA A 540 51.76 -12.84 67.76
CA ALA A 540 51.12 -12.49 69.02
C ALA A 540 49.91 -11.55 68.80
N GLY A 541 50.03 -10.57 67.89
CA GLY A 541 48.95 -9.68 67.51
C GLY A 541 47.75 -10.41 66.88
N LEU A 542 48.02 -11.41 66.04
CA LEU A 542 46.99 -12.27 65.44
C LEU A 542 46.32 -13.15 66.50
N LEU A 543 47.12 -13.84 67.31
CA LEU A 543 46.61 -14.76 68.33
C LEU A 543 45.80 -14.05 69.43
N ALA A 544 46.05 -12.77 69.68
CA ALA A 544 45.25 -11.98 70.61
C ALA A 544 43.80 -11.74 70.12
N ALA A 545 43.59 -11.75 68.80
CA ALA A 545 42.28 -11.60 68.17
C ALA A 545 41.72 -12.94 67.64
N PHE A 546 42.43 -14.05 67.80
CA PHE A 546 42.04 -15.33 67.19
C PHE A 546 40.69 -15.84 67.72
N GLY A 547 39.82 -16.24 66.79
CA GLY A 547 38.44 -16.65 67.04
C GLY A 547 37.47 -15.48 67.26
N SER A 548 37.90 -14.23 67.06
CA SER A 548 36.99 -13.07 67.06
C SER A 548 36.42 -12.81 65.67
N SER A 549 35.27 -12.17 65.64
CA SER A 549 34.56 -11.78 64.42
C SER A 549 34.29 -10.28 64.41
N PHE A 550 34.00 -9.73 63.24
CA PHE A 550 33.70 -8.31 63.08
C PHE A 550 32.60 -7.84 64.05
N GLY A 551 32.96 -6.93 64.95
CA GLY A 551 32.08 -6.39 65.99
C GLY A 551 32.41 -6.87 67.42
N ASP A 552 33.25 -7.89 67.57
CA ASP A 552 33.72 -8.34 68.88
C ASP A 552 34.73 -7.35 69.48
N ALA A 553 34.73 -7.22 70.81
CA ALA A 553 35.59 -6.26 71.51
C ALA A 553 37.09 -6.55 71.36
N ASN A 554 37.46 -7.80 71.08
CA ASN A 554 38.82 -8.25 70.82
C ASN A 554 39.12 -8.43 69.33
N TYR A 555 38.20 -8.05 68.43
CA TYR A 555 38.45 -8.09 67.00
C TYR A 555 39.48 -7.05 66.58
N ASN A 556 40.49 -7.50 65.84
CA ASN A 556 41.53 -6.67 65.27
C ASN A 556 41.48 -6.84 63.75
N SER A 557 41.04 -5.80 63.04
CA SER A 557 40.94 -5.82 61.58
C SER A 557 42.29 -6.00 60.87
N LYS A 558 43.43 -5.82 61.56
CA LYS A 558 44.75 -6.12 61.02
C LYS A 558 45.12 -7.60 61.13
N ALA A 559 44.43 -8.35 62.00
CA ALA A 559 44.61 -9.78 62.16
C ALA A 559 43.71 -10.61 61.24
N ASP A 560 42.68 -9.99 60.65
CA ASP A 560 41.82 -10.53 59.59
C ASP A 560 42.47 -10.22 58.23
N LEU A 561 43.41 -11.07 57.84
CA LEU A 561 44.33 -10.87 56.72
C LEU A 561 43.66 -11.16 55.37
N ASN A 562 42.67 -12.04 55.34
CA ASN A 562 41.89 -12.33 54.14
C ASN A 562 40.60 -11.48 54.04
N GLN A 563 40.29 -10.69 55.08
CA GLN A 563 39.15 -9.78 55.17
C GLN A 563 37.79 -10.48 55.05
N ASP A 564 37.70 -11.72 55.54
CA ASP A 564 36.45 -12.48 55.52
C ASP A 564 35.53 -12.17 56.72
N GLY A 565 35.98 -11.29 57.61
CA GLY A 565 35.23 -10.83 58.78
C GLY A 565 35.47 -11.68 60.02
N MET A 566 36.36 -12.65 59.97
CA MET A 566 36.79 -13.46 61.11
C MET A 566 38.32 -13.49 61.21
N VAL A 567 38.85 -13.69 62.41
CA VAL A 567 40.27 -13.99 62.61
C VAL A 567 40.40 -15.47 62.92
N ASP A 568 40.72 -16.29 61.91
CA ASP A 568 40.73 -17.74 62.04
C ASP A 568 42.00 -18.42 61.50
N LEU A 569 41.93 -19.74 61.28
CA LEU A 569 43.06 -20.52 60.79
C LEU A 569 43.56 -20.06 59.41
N SER A 570 42.69 -19.43 58.62
CA SER A 570 43.01 -18.87 57.30
C SER A 570 43.97 -17.70 57.44
N ASP A 571 43.74 -16.82 58.41
CA ASP A 571 44.64 -15.70 58.72
C ASP A 571 45.94 -16.19 59.33
N LEU A 572 45.85 -17.13 60.28
CA LEU A 572 47.05 -17.73 60.86
C LEU A 572 47.93 -18.38 59.78
N ALA A 573 47.32 -19.09 58.82
CA ALA A 573 48.04 -19.66 57.69
C ALA A 573 48.65 -18.58 56.79
N GLY A 574 47.93 -17.48 56.54
CA GLY A 574 48.43 -16.33 55.81
C GLY A 574 49.65 -15.68 56.46
N LEU A 575 49.62 -15.52 57.78
CA LEU A 575 50.74 -14.99 58.57
C LEU A 575 51.96 -15.93 58.53
N LEU A 576 51.74 -17.21 58.81
CA LEU A 576 52.82 -18.20 58.88
C LEU A 576 53.50 -18.43 57.51
N ALA A 577 52.77 -18.26 56.41
CA ALA A 577 53.33 -18.36 55.06
C ALA A 577 54.41 -17.30 54.77
N LYS A 578 54.45 -16.21 55.55
CA LYS A 578 55.40 -15.10 55.39
C LYS A 578 56.25 -14.86 56.65
N PHE A 579 56.19 -15.76 57.62
CA PHE A 579 56.92 -15.63 58.88
C PHE A 579 58.44 -15.51 58.66
N GLY A 580 59.07 -14.51 59.26
CA GLY A 580 60.48 -14.18 59.10
C GLY A 580 60.80 -13.29 57.88
N SER A 581 59.79 -12.78 57.17
CA SER A 581 60.00 -11.82 56.07
C SER A 581 60.11 -10.40 56.59
N SER A 582 60.95 -9.56 55.95
CA SER A 582 60.98 -8.12 56.22
C SER A 582 60.08 -7.38 55.23
N CYS A 583 59.37 -6.36 55.71
CA CYS A 583 58.47 -5.53 54.92
C CYS A 583 58.84 -4.06 55.09
N PRO A 584 59.33 -3.39 54.03
CA PRO A 584 59.75 -2.00 54.11
C PRO A 584 58.60 -1.01 54.27
#